data_AF-J5UHT6-F1
#
_entry.id   AF-J5UHT6-F1
#
_cell.length_a   1.000
_cell.length_b   1.000
_cell.length_c   1.000
_cell.angle_alpha   90.00
_cell.angle_beta   90.00
_cell.angle_gamma   90.00
#
_symmetry.space_group_name_H-M   'P 1'
#
loop_
_entity.id
_entity.type
_entity.pdbx_description
1 polymer ?
#
loop_
_entity_poly.entity_id
_entity_poly.type
_entity_poly.pdbx_seq_one_letter_code
_entity_poly.pdbx_strand_id
1 'polypeptide(L)'
;MEPLDKEWDDVVQNCVRHSEGRLTRLWSFEVKKQLNRSNVRECFFQAVSNSSWAHFGYLVATEINEDKQRSVERELQMLCALHGIGVILLDPHDFSNSQTLIPARERTSVDWQSVNRLVEENRDFKDFIELVGEYHQTGKIHKSLWNK
;
A
#
# COMPACT_ATOMS: atom_id res chain seq x y z
N MET A 1 -18.47 -15.06 -21.41
CA MET A 1 -18.27 -13.84 -20.60
C MET A 1 -18.58 -14.22 -19.17
N GLU A 2 -17.58 -14.15 -18.29
CA GLU A 2 -17.74 -14.40 -16.86
C GLU A 2 -17.61 -13.05 -16.14
N PRO A 3 -18.66 -12.59 -15.42
CA PRO A 3 -18.58 -11.35 -14.66
C PRO A 3 -17.82 -11.60 -13.35
N LEU A 4 -16.66 -10.95 -13.20
CA LEU A 4 -15.76 -11.12 -12.05
C LEU A 4 -16.15 -10.29 -10.82
N ASP A 5 -17.10 -9.36 -10.97
CA ASP A 5 -17.49 -8.37 -9.96
C ASP A 5 -18.78 -8.71 -9.20
N LYS A 6 -19.49 -9.78 -9.57
CA LYS A 6 -20.81 -10.12 -9.01
C LYS A 6 -20.84 -10.29 -7.50
N GLU A 7 -19.75 -10.76 -6.92
CA GLU A 7 -19.61 -11.01 -5.48
C GLU A 7 -18.83 -9.89 -4.78
N TRP A 8 -18.44 -8.83 -5.50
CA TRP A 8 -17.68 -7.74 -4.91
C TRP A 8 -18.56 -6.80 -4.11
N ASP A 9 -17.97 -6.19 -3.09
CA ASP A 9 -18.60 -5.15 -2.30
C ASP A 9 -19.07 -3.98 -3.19
N ASP A 10 -20.26 -3.45 -2.90
CA ASP A 10 -20.88 -2.37 -3.69
C ASP A 10 -19.97 -1.15 -3.81
N VAL A 11 -19.17 -0.86 -2.79
CA VAL A 11 -18.18 0.24 -2.79
C VAL A 11 -17.15 0.03 -3.90
N VAL A 12 -16.65 -1.20 -4.03
CA VAL A 12 -15.63 -1.56 -5.02
C VAL A 12 -16.23 -1.51 -6.42
N GLN A 13 -17.42 -2.09 -6.62
CA GLN A 13 -18.13 -2.02 -7.90
C GLN A 13 -18.34 -0.56 -8.35
N ASN A 14 -18.78 0.30 -7.43
CA ASN A 14 -18.98 1.73 -7.71
C ASN A 14 -17.68 2.44 -8.04
N CYS A 15 -16.59 2.13 -7.35
CA CYS A 15 -15.29 2.74 -7.60
C CYS A 15 -14.76 2.37 -8.99
N VAL A 16 -14.78 1.08 -9.33
CA VAL A 16 -14.31 0.55 -10.62
C VAL A 16 -15.07 1.19 -11.80
N ARG A 17 -16.40 1.25 -11.71
CA ARG A 17 -17.27 1.83 -12.77
C ARG A 17 -16.95 3.28 -13.12
N HIS A 18 -16.39 4.04 -12.17
CA HIS A 18 -16.07 5.46 -12.34
C HIS A 18 -14.55 5.72 -12.44
N SER A 19 -13.73 4.66 -12.38
CA SER A 19 -12.27 4.75 -12.38
C SER A 19 -11.68 4.98 -13.78
N GLU A 20 -12.38 4.55 -14.85
CA GLU A 20 -11.88 4.68 -16.22
C GLU A 20 -11.71 6.16 -16.61
N GLY A 21 -10.47 6.54 -16.96
CA GLY A 21 -10.13 7.86 -17.47
C GLY A 21 -9.68 8.90 -16.43
N ARG A 22 -9.64 8.56 -15.13
CA ARG A 22 -9.13 9.49 -14.08
C ARG A 22 -7.74 9.09 -13.60
N LEU A 23 -6.79 10.02 -13.69
CA LEU A 23 -5.39 9.83 -13.31
C LEU A 23 -5.19 10.01 -11.81
N THR A 24 -5.57 9.02 -11.00
CA THR A 24 -5.18 8.95 -9.58
C THR A 24 -4.03 7.99 -9.38
N ARG A 25 -3.02 8.40 -8.61
CA ARG A 25 -2.02 7.49 -8.05
C ARG A 25 -2.35 7.25 -6.58
N LEU A 26 -2.18 6.01 -6.14
CA LEU A 26 -2.47 5.56 -4.79
C LEU A 26 -1.21 4.96 -4.18
N TRP A 27 -0.97 5.30 -2.93
CA TRP A 27 0.13 4.78 -2.13
C TRP A 27 -0.44 3.98 -0.98
N SER A 28 0.17 2.83 -0.69
CA SER A 28 -0.15 2.03 0.49
C SER A 28 1.13 1.73 1.26
N PHE A 29 1.05 1.87 2.58
CA PHE A 29 2.19 1.74 3.49
C PHE A 29 1.86 0.71 4.57
N GLU A 30 2.66 -0.35 4.64
CA GLU A 30 2.64 -1.32 5.73
C GLU A 30 3.73 -0.92 6.73
N VAL A 31 3.34 -0.36 7.88
CA VAL A 31 4.28 0.23 8.85
C VAL A 31 4.65 -0.77 9.95
N LYS A 32 5.96 -0.88 10.25
CA LYS A 32 6.54 -1.73 11.29
C LYS A 32 7.45 -0.92 12.21
N LYS A 33 7.51 -1.32 13.49
CA LYS A 33 8.40 -0.66 14.47
C LYS A 33 9.88 -0.94 14.21
N GLN A 34 10.21 -2.18 13.85
CA GLN A 34 11.60 -2.56 13.62
C GLN A 34 11.66 -3.74 12.65
N LEU A 35 12.67 -3.73 11.79
CA LEU A 35 13.05 -4.88 10.97
C LEU A 35 14.36 -5.48 11.47
N ASN A 36 14.37 -6.81 11.52
CA ASN A 36 15.51 -7.62 11.88
C ASN A 36 15.48 -8.94 11.09
N ARG A 37 16.54 -9.73 11.21
CA ARG A 37 16.66 -11.00 10.48
C ARG A 37 15.52 -11.98 10.76
N SER A 38 14.95 -11.97 11.97
CA SER A 38 13.87 -12.90 12.33
C SER A 38 12.52 -12.53 11.74
N ASN A 39 12.24 -11.25 11.49
CA ASN A 39 10.91 -10.80 11.06
C ASN A 39 10.86 -10.20 9.64
N VAL A 40 12.01 -9.93 9.00
CA VAL A 40 12.06 -9.22 7.70
C VAL A 40 11.18 -9.87 6.64
N ARG A 41 11.22 -11.21 6.50
CA ARG A 41 10.39 -11.92 5.53
C ARG A 41 8.90 -11.83 5.84
N GLU A 42 8.53 -12.08 7.09
CA GLU A 42 7.14 -12.03 7.53
C GLU A 42 6.56 -10.64 7.31
N CYS A 43 7.27 -9.60 7.77
CA CYS A 43 6.86 -8.20 7.58
C CYS A 43 6.77 -7.83 6.11
N PHE A 44 7.71 -8.31 5.29
CA PHE A 44 7.69 -8.06 3.86
C PHE A 44 6.47 -8.71 3.18
N PHE A 45 6.15 -9.97 3.49
CA PHE A 45 4.99 -10.64 2.90
C PHE A 45 3.65 -10.09 3.42
N GLN A 46 3.61 -9.54 4.64
CA GLN A 46 2.48 -8.73 5.10
C GLN A 46 2.31 -7.48 4.22
N ALA A 47 3.41 -6.76 3.92
CA ALA A 47 3.36 -5.60 3.01
C ALA A 47 2.93 -6.00 1.58
N VAL A 48 3.40 -7.14 1.08
CA VAL A 48 2.92 -7.67 -0.21
C VAL A 48 1.41 -7.90 -0.17
N SER A 49 0.88 -8.54 0.88
CA SER A 49 -0.55 -8.85 1.01
C SER A 49 -1.43 -7.60 1.14
N ASN A 50 -0.96 -6.59 1.88
CA ASN A 50 -1.77 -5.44 2.28
C ASN A 50 -1.57 -4.20 1.39
N SER A 51 -0.47 -4.13 0.63
CA SER A 51 -0.10 -2.91 -0.11
C SER A 51 0.14 -3.12 -1.61
N SER A 52 0.16 -4.36 -2.10
CA SER A 52 0.30 -4.63 -3.54
C SER A 52 -0.86 -4.13 -4.40
N TRP A 53 -2.01 -3.84 -3.79
CA TRP A 53 -3.19 -3.38 -4.51
C TRP A 53 -3.01 -1.96 -5.11
N ALA A 54 -2.14 -1.15 -4.52
CA ALA A 54 -1.94 0.24 -4.90
C ALA A 54 -0.93 0.42 -6.05
N HIS A 55 -0.83 1.65 -6.58
CA HIS A 55 0.18 1.98 -7.59
C HIS A 55 1.59 1.89 -7.02
N PHE A 56 1.75 2.25 -5.74
CA PHE A 56 3.00 2.13 -4.99
C PHE A 56 2.73 1.50 -3.63
N GLY A 57 3.30 0.32 -3.40
CA GLY A 57 3.28 -0.35 -2.10
C GLY A 57 4.63 -0.23 -1.39
N TYR A 58 4.63 0.13 -0.12
CA TYR A 58 5.83 0.29 0.70
C TYR A 58 5.75 -0.51 1.99
N LEU A 59 6.85 -1.18 2.34
CA LEU A 59 7.16 -1.57 3.70
C LEU A 59 7.88 -0.40 4.38
N VAL A 60 7.33 0.10 5.47
CA VAL A 60 7.90 1.21 6.24
C VAL A 60 8.40 0.69 7.57
N ALA A 61 9.60 1.07 7.98
CA ALA A 61 10.14 0.72 9.30
C ALA A 61 10.73 1.94 9.98
N THR A 62 10.62 2.05 11.30
CA THR A 62 11.31 3.12 12.06
C THR A 62 12.75 2.78 12.41
N GLU A 63 13.13 1.51 12.33
CA GLU A 63 14.49 1.05 12.65
C GLU A 63 14.82 -0.26 11.91
N ILE A 64 16.08 -0.42 11.50
CA ILE A 64 16.66 -1.68 11.02
C ILE A 64 17.85 -2.00 11.92
N ASN A 65 17.85 -3.18 12.54
CA ASN A 65 18.85 -3.56 13.55
C ASN A 65 20.29 -3.45 13.01
N GLU A 66 21.11 -2.59 13.64
CA GLU A 66 22.45 -2.17 13.17
C GLU A 66 23.45 -3.33 13.03
N ASP A 67 23.52 -4.23 14.03
CA ASP A 67 24.50 -5.33 14.06
C ASP A 67 24.38 -6.28 12.85
N LYS A 68 23.19 -6.33 12.24
CA LYS A 68 22.87 -7.22 11.11
C LYS A 68 22.26 -6.48 9.93
N GLN A 69 22.36 -5.14 9.90
CA GLN A 69 21.70 -4.28 8.93
C GLN A 69 21.97 -4.72 7.49
N ARG A 70 23.24 -4.97 7.15
CA ARG A 70 23.64 -5.42 5.81
C ARG A 70 22.97 -6.71 5.35
N SER A 71 22.69 -7.63 6.28
CA SER A 71 22.00 -8.89 5.95
C SER A 71 20.52 -8.68 5.68
N VAL A 72 19.87 -7.82 6.46
CA VAL A 72 18.46 -7.44 6.29
C VAL A 72 18.28 -6.66 4.99
N GLU A 73 19.18 -5.72 4.69
CA GLU A 73 19.15 -4.93 3.45
C GLU A 73 19.28 -5.80 2.20
N ARG A 74 20.20 -6.77 2.17
CA ARG A 74 20.34 -7.70 1.04
C ARG A 74 19.08 -8.52 0.80
N GLU A 75 18.46 -8.97 1.90
CA GLU A 75 17.20 -9.71 1.83
C GLU A 75 16.07 -8.83 1.32
N LEU A 76 15.94 -7.60 1.81
CA LEU A 76 14.99 -6.62 1.31
C LEU A 76 15.22 -6.34 -0.18
N GLN A 77 16.46 -6.11 -0.63
CA GLN A 77 16.77 -5.89 -2.05
C GLN A 77 16.27 -7.03 -2.94
N MET A 78 16.52 -8.29 -2.55
CA MET A 78 16.05 -9.46 -3.29
C MET A 78 14.52 -9.51 -3.34
N LEU A 79 13.86 -9.34 -2.19
CA LEU A 79 12.40 -9.40 -2.08
C LEU A 79 11.71 -8.26 -2.85
N CYS A 80 12.24 -7.04 -2.74
CA CYS A 80 11.74 -5.86 -3.46
C CYS A 80 11.84 -6.05 -4.98
N ALA A 81 12.96 -6.59 -5.48
CA ALA A 81 13.13 -6.86 -6.91
C ALA A 81 12.11 -7.87 -7.45
N LEU A 82 11.74 -8.88 -6.65
CA LEU A 82 10.77 -9.90 -7.02
C LEU A 82 9.33 -9.38 -6.97
N HIS A 83 8.96 -8.66 -5.91
CA HIS A 83 7.56 -8.34 -5.61
C HIS A 83 7.16 -6.89 -5.90
N GLY A 84 8.13 -5.98 -6.09
CA GLY A 84 7.90 -4.57 -6.43
C GLY A 84 7.52 -3.67 -5.27
N ILE A 85 7.55 -4.16 -4.02
CA ILE A 85 7.37 -3.35 -2.81
C ILE A 85 8.62 -2.52 -2.57
N GLY A 86 8.45 -1.23 -2.25
CA GLY A 86 9.55 -0.35 -1.83
C GLY A 86 9.79 -0.41 -0.33
N VAL A 87 10.88 0.19 0.14
CA VAL A 87 11.23 0.29 1.56
C VAL A 87 11.52 1.73 1.94
N ILE A 88 10.88 2.19 3.02
CA ILE A 88 11.13 3.49 3.64
C ILE A 88 11.61 3.27 5.07
N LEU A 89 12.71 3.93 5.43
CA LEU A 89 13.14 4.11 6.81
C LEU A 89 12.54 5.44 7.31
N LEU A 90 11.55 5.33 8.17
CA LEU A 90 10.82 6.45 8.75
C LEU A 90 11.55 6.95 9.99
N ASP A 91 11.88 8.24 10.03
CA ASP A 91 12.24 8.91 11.27
C ASP A 91 10.95 9.45 11.92
N PRO A 92 10.50 8.88 13.05
CA PRO A 92 9.26 9.28 13.71
C PRO A 92 9.38 10.63 14.44
N HIS A 93 10.59 11.15 14.63
CA HIS A 93 10.85 12.44 15.26
C HIS A 93 11.00 13.57 14.25
N ASP A 94 11.50 13.26 13.05
CA ASP A 94 11.62 14.22 11.95
C ASP A 94 11.34 13.55 10.60
N PHE A 95 10.11 13.71 10.10
CA PHE A 95 9.70 13.15 8.81
C PHE A 95 10.57 13.60 7.63
N SER A 96 11.24 14.75 7.73
CA SER A 96 12.13 15.24 6.67
C SER A 96 13.44 14.45 6.57
N ASN A 97 13.85 13.78 7.67
CA ASN A 97 15.01 12.89 7.69
C ASN A 97 14.67 11.44 7.30
N SER A 98 13.40 11.15 7.00
CA SER A 98 13.01 9.83 6.53
C SER A 98 13.59 9.53 5.16
N GLN A 99 14.04 8.29 4.95
CA GLN A 99 14.75 7.89 3.74
C GLN A 99 13.98 6.81 2.98
N THR A 100 13.81 7.00 1.67
CA THR A 100 13.44 5.89 0.78
C THR A 100 14.70 5.06 0.49
N LEU A 101 14.79 3.88 1.09
CA LEU A 101 15.92 2.96 0.90
C LEU A 101 15.84 2.24 -0.46
N ILE A 102 14.62 1.80 -0.81
CA ILE A 102 14.34 1.12 -2.07
C ILE A 102 13.04 1.71 -2.64
N PRO A 103 13.04 2.28 -3.86
CA PRO A 103 11.82 2.79 -4.46
C PRO A 103 10.86 1.65 -4.82
N ALA A 104 9.56 1.85 -4.61
CA ALA A 104 8.56 0.89 -5.05
C ALA A 104 8.43 0.89 -6.58
N ARG A 105 8.13 -0.28 -7.16
CA ARG A 105 7.81 -0.38 -8.59
C ARG A 105 6.38 0.08 -8.82
N GLU A 106 6.21 1.10 -9.66
CA GLU A 106 4.89 1.58 -10.05
C GLU A 106 4.09 0.47 -10.76
N ARG A 107 2.85 0.25 -10.32
CA ARG A 107 1.86 -0.55 -11.04
C ARG A 107 0.97 0.37 -11.88
N THR A 108 0.57 -0.09 -13.06
CA THR A 108 -0.24 0.68 -14.02
C THR A 108 -1.70 0.81 -13.60
N SER A 109 -2.17 -0.07 -12.73
CA SER A 109 -3.57 -0.14 -12.31
C SER A 109 -3.67 -0.66 -10.88
N VAL A 110 -4.78 -0.30 -10.23
CA VAL A 110 -5.19 -0.85 -8.94
C VAL A 110 -5.60 -2.31 -9.13
N ASP A 111 -5.15 -3.18 -8.24
CA ASP A 111 -5.64 -4.57 -8.16
C ASP A 111 -6.92 -4.60 -7.32
N TRP A 112 -8.05 -4.46 -8.01
CA TRP A 112 -9.38 -4.42 -7.41
C TRP A 112 -9.80 -5.72 -6.73
N GLN A 113 -9.22 -6.86 -7.11
CA GLN A 113 -9.49 -8.13 -6.43
C GLN A 113 -8.88 -8.10 -5.02
N SER A 114 -7.64 -7.61 -4.90
CA SER A 114 -7.01 -7.38 -3.59
C SER A 114 -7.75 -6.32 -2.76
N VAL A 115 -8.23 -5.24 -3.40
CA VAL A 115 -9.07 -4.24 -2.73
C VAL A 115 -10.36 -4.87 -2.18
N ASN A 116 -11.06 -5.68 -2.98
CA ASN A 116 -12.30 -6.33 -2.55
C ASN A 116 -12.10 -7.19 -1.30
N ARG A 117 -11.04 -8.00 -1.30
CA ARG A 117 -10.68 -8.80 -0.11
C ARG A 117 -10.43 -7.91 1.12
N LEU A 118 -9.71 -6.80 0.95
CA LEU A 118 -9.32 -5.93 2.07
C LEU A 118 -10.49 -5.13 2.64
N VAL A 119 -11.48 -4.72 1.83
CA VAL A 119 -12.65 -3.97 2.35
C VAL A 119 -13.58 -4.84 3.20
N GLU A 120 -13.57 -6.16 2.99
CA GLU A 120 -14.30 -7.12 3.83
C GLU A 120 -13.63 -7.28 5.22
N GLU A 121 -12.30 -7.15 5.27
CA GLU A 121 -11.50 -7.35 6.48
C GLU A 121 -11.30 -6.07 7.31
N ASN A 122 -11.34 -4.89 6.67
CA ASN A 122 -10.98 -3.62 7.31
C ASN A 122 -11.96 -2.50 6.94
N ARG A 123 -12.75 -2.06 7.93
CA ARG A 123 -13.73 -0.98 7.79
C ARG A 123 -13.09 0.37 7.44
N ASP A 124 -11.98 0.73 8.08
CA ASP A 124 -11.30 2.01 7.80
C ASP A 124 -10.77 2.03 6.35
N PHE A 125 -10.33 0.87 5.85
CA PHE A 125 -9.95 0.71 4.45
C PHE A 125 -11.15 0.82 3.51
N LYS A 126 -12.30 0.24 3.87
CA LYS A 126 -13.54 0.42 3.12
C LYS A 126 -13.95 1.89 3.02
N ASP A 127 -13.96 2.61 4.14
CA ASP A 127 -14.26 4.04 4.18
C ASP A 127 -13.28 4.85 3.31
N PHE A 128 -12.00 4.48 3.29
CA PHE A 128 -11.02 5.09 2.38
C PHE A 128 -11.35 4.83 0.89
N ILE A 129 -11.72 3.60 0.51
CA ILE A 129 -12.07 3.28 -0.88
C ILE A 129 -13.38 3.99 -1.31
N GLU A 130 -14.32 4.19 -0.39
CA GLU A 130 -15.50 5.03 -0.64
C GLU A 130 -15.08 6.46 -1.04
N LEU A 131 -14.14 7.07 -0.31
CA LEU A 131 -13.62 8.41 -0.65
C LEU A 131 -12.90 8.44 -2.00
N VAL A 132 -12.17 7.38 -2.34
CA VAL A 132 -11.56 7.24 -3.68
C VAL A 132 -12.65 7.19 -4.75
N GLY A 133 -13.73 6.42 -4.51
CA GLY A 133 -14.88 6.33 -5.41
C GLY A 133 -15.63 7.65 -5.57
N GLU A 134 -15.85 8.39 -4.48
CA GLU A 134 -16.44 9.73 -4.51
C GLU A 134 -15.58 10.71 -5.32
N TYR A 135 -14.26 10.64 -5.18
CA TYR A 135 -13.35 11.43 -6.01
C TYR A 135 -13.43 11.02 -7.48
N HIS A 136 -13.49 9.72 -7.77
CA HIS A 136 -13.66 9.20 -9.14
C HIS A 136 -15.00 9.58 -9.77
N GLN A 137 -16.04 9.84 -8.98
CA GLN A 137 -17.33 10.32 -9.49
C GLN A 137 -17.34 11.85 -9.64
N THR A 138 -16.97 12.57 -8.58
CA THR A 138 -17.26 14.01 -8.43
C THR A 138 -16.05 14.90 -8.68
N GLY A 139 -14.83 14.36 -8.56
CA GLY A 139 -13.58 15.12 -8.60
C GLY A 139 -13.31 15.94 -7.33
N LYS A 140 -14.16 15.83 -6.29
CA LYS A 140 -14.00 16.57 -5.03
C LYS A 140 -13.01 15.89 -4.11
N ILE A 141 -12.11 16.68 -3.51
CA ILE A 141 -11.14 16.21 -2.51
C ILE A 141 -11.63 16.66 -1.14
N HIS A 142 -11.91 15.70 -0.26
CA HIS A 142 -12.36 15.95 1.10
C HIS A 142 -11.17 16.19 2.05
N LYS A 143 -10.49 17.34 1.91
CA LYS A 143 -9.26 17.68 2.67
C LYS A 143 -9.41 17.55 4.20
N SER A 144 -10.60 17.77 4.74
CA SER A 144 -10.90 17.65 6.17
C SER A 144 -10.83 16.23 6.73
N LEU A 145 -10.74 15.21 5.87
CA LEU A 145 -10.63 13.80 6.25
C LEU A 145 -9.18 13.30 6.24
N TRP A 146 -8.24 14.12 5.74
CA TRP A 146 -6.81 13.78 5.72
C TRP A 146 -6.16 14.31 7.01
N ASN A 147 -5.52 13.43 7.78
CA ASN A 147 -4.86 13.70 9.08
C ASN A 147 -5.81 14.00 10.25
N LYS A 148 -6.55 12.98 10.71
CA LYS A 148 -7.08 12.95 12.08
C LYS A 148 -6.12 12.23 13.01
#